data_AF-A0ABC9XP33-F1
#
_entry.id   AF-A0ABC9XP33-F1
#
_cell.length_a   1.000
_cell.length_b   1.000
_cell.length_c   1.000
_cell.angle_alpha   90.00
_cell.angle_beta   90.00
_cell.angle_gamma   90.00
#
_symmetry.space_group_name_H-M   'P 1'
#
loop_
_entity.id
_entity.type
_entity.pdbx_description
1 polymer ?
#
loop_
_entity_poly.entity_id
_entity_poly.type
_entity_poly.pdbx_seq_one_letter_code
_entity_poly.pdbx_strand_id
1 'polypeptide(L)'
;MAYRELVRRWHEGVLAADGGHWDAALDIFAAIPEPPSRICFNVGCVQLLAGRPEAALRAFDKTVAKDNSLAVGFFQRGFVHLQLEMYEEALSDYHMAFSHLRKNPFIDYKQLGLRHVLYAWEVLYSTAAAQCRLQQWQEARASLDKAVVWRPEGRTAILDMALERVQNRLFLEPMQVPLGEFFRPRKKEVEQLDSKDFLGKPKVISSIIPNDEYIGFEPLRPQKQGFYEPSADALRDSESGYYRVLSHYYPKDSENLAVKASSLVFVLTRGADGWATAIHDGQKLRIPSSLLEPASKMDKWKISDGIPLPPAQVPPSRLHMKQKPESPGGESAPANDAGAQTDFKLQAFGWQRAAVSGEDDLGKMWQQLTDGGLTLCCQDSDSHSGRPVLYRMLAQHSYLAQGPGDLEFSKGDVLDILSEVNEDWLEGCCNGKTGIFPKCFATQTSGGAAFL
;
A
#
# COMPACT_ATOMS: atom_id res chain seq x y z
N MET A 1 11.97 18.31 17.98
CA MET A 1 10.55 18.02 17.69
C MET A 1 10.42 16.56 17.26
N ALA A 2 9.37 15.85 17.66
CA ALA A 2 9.14 14.47 17.21
C ALA A 2 8.82 14.43 15.71
N TYR A 3 9.27 13.39 15.00
CA TYR A 3 9.03 13.27 13.54
C TYR A 3 7.55 13.31 13.17
N ARG A 4 6.69 12.64 13.95
CA ARG A 4 5.23 12.66 13.76
C ARG A 4 4.66 14.09 13.80
N GLU A 5 5.15 14.91 14.74
CA GLU A 5 4.72 16.30 14.88
C GLU A 5 5.22 17.18 13.72
N LEU A 6 6.43 16.92 13.22
CA LEU A 6 6.95 17.58 12.02
C LEU A 6 6.06 17.29 10.81
N VAL A 7 5.74 16.01 10.56
CA VAL A 7 4.88 15.59 9.43
C VAL A 7 3.49 16.20 9.56
N ARG A 8 2.92 16.23 10.77
CA ARG A 8 1.62 16.87 11.05
C ARG A 8 1.63 18.36 10.71
N ARG A 9 2.57 19.13 11.27
CA ARG A 9 2.66 20.58 11.00
C ARG A 9 2.98 20.88 9.55
N TRP A 10 3.86 20.10 8.93
CA TRP A 10 4.15 20.24 7.51
C TRP A 10 2.89 20.01 6.67
N HIS A 11 2.12 18.97 6.95
CA HIS A 11 0.86 18.71 6.26
C HIS A 11 -0.16 19.84 6.46
N GLU A 12 -0.38 20.28 7.71
CA GLU A 12 -1.31 21.36 8.05
C GLU A 12 -0.93 22.69 7.38
N GLY A 13 0.35 23.04 7.37
CA GLY A 13 0.83 24.27 6.73
C GLY A 13 0.60 24.26 5.22
N VAL A 14 0.76 23.10 4.57
CA VAL A 14 0.44 22.97 3.14
C VAL A 14 -1.07 23.06 2.89
N LEU A 15 -1.91 22.45 3.73
CA LEU A 15 -3.37 22.57 3.61
C LEU A 15 -3.85 24.02 3.79
N ALA A 16 -3.26 24.75 4.74
CA ALA A 16 -3.54 26.17 4.93
C ALA A 16 -3.16 26.99 3.69
N ALA A 17 -2.00 26.70 3.09
CA ALA A 17 -1.56 27.33 1.85
C ALA A 17 -2.49 27.00 0.66
N ASP A 18 -2.90 25.74 0.50
CA ASP A 18 -3.88 25.34 -0.53
C ASP A 18 -5.22 26.09 -0.38
N GLY A 19 -5.63 26.35 0.85
CA GLY A 19 -6.83 27.11 1.17
C GLY A 19 -6.71 28.63 1.00
N GLY A 20 -5.55 29.15 0.58
CA GLY A 20 -5.32 30.59 0.44
C GLY A 20 -5.02 31.34 1.74
N HIS A 21 -4.83 30.63 2.85
CA HIS A 21 -4.57 31.22 4.16
C HIS A 21 -3.06 31.38 4.38
N TRP A 22 -2.45 32.34 3.69
CA TRP A 22 -0.99 32.51 3.64
C TRP A 22 -0.36 32.73 5.01
N ASP A 23 -0.89 33.67 5.81
CA ASP A 23 -0.31 33.99 7.12
C ASP A 23 -0.44 32.81 8.09
N ALA A 24 -1.57 32.09 8.07
CA ALA A 24 -1.76 30.89 8.88
C ALA A 24 -0.76 29.77 8.49
N ALA A 25 -0.53 29.58 7.19
CA ALA A 25 0.47 28.61 6.71
C ALA A 25 1.89 28.99 7.18
N LEU A 26 2.24 30.29 7.13
CA LEU A 26 3.53 30.79 7.58
C LEU A 26 3.71 30.63 9.09
N ASP A 27 2.68 30.88 9.90
CA ASP A 27 2.71 30.66 11.35
C ASP A 27 2.93 29.18 11.68
N ILE A 28 2.25 28.27 10.98
CA ILE A 28 2.43 26.82 11.15
C ILE A 28 3.86 26.40 10.81
N PHE A 29 4.40 26.88 9.68
CA PHE A 29 5.77 26.57 9.28
C PHE A 29 6.82 27.19 10.21
N ALA A 30 6.60 28.41 10.69
CA ALA A 30 7.49 29.09 11.64
C ALA A 30 7.58 28.34 12.98
N ALA A 31 6.51 27.63 13.35
CA ALA A 31 6.47 26.83 14.56
C ALA A 31 7.27 25.50 14.45
N ILE A 32 7.84 25.17 13.28
CA ILE A 32 8.72 24.02 13.09
C ILE A 32 10.16 24.46 13.38
N PRO A 33 10.80 23.95 14.46
CA PRO A 33 12.19 24.29 14.75
C PRO A 33 13.12 23.63 13.72
N GLU A 34 14.08 24.39 13.20
CA GLU A 34 15.04 23.94 12.17
C GLU A 34 14.38 23.23 10.98
N PRO A 35 13.53 23.95 10.20
CA PRO A 35 12.79 23.34 9.10
C PRO A 35 13.76 22.77 8.02
N PRO A 36 13.49 21.57 7.48
CA PRO A 36 14.22 21.04 6.34
C PRO A 36 14.11 21.94 5.11
N SER A 37 15.07 21.81 4.17
CA SER A 37 15.12 22.60 2.92
C SER A 37 13.76 22.66 2.18
N ARG A 38 13.04 21.53 2.09
CA ARG A 38 11.71 21.45 1.44
C ARG A 38 10.64 22.29 2.13
N ILE A 39 10.68 22.43 3.45
CA ILE A 39 9.74 23.28 4.19
C ILE A 39 10.13 24.75 4.01
N CYS A 40 11.43 25.08 4.05
CA CYS A 40 11.91 26.43 3.70
C CYS A 40 11.47 26.83 2.28
N PHE A 41 11.53 25.90 1.33
CA PHE A 41 11.06 26.12 -0.04
C PHE A 41 9.56 26.45 -0.07
N ASN A 42 8.74 25.69 0.66
CA ASN A 42 7.31 25.98 0.78
C ASN A 42 7.06 27.37 1.39
N VAL A 43 7.80 27.75 2.43
CA VAL A 43 7.72 29.10 3.02
C VAL A 43 8.01 30.17 1.95
N GLY A 44 9.05 29.97 1.13
CA GLY A 44 9.36 30.87 0.01
C GLY A 44 8.22 30.99 -1.00
N CYS A 45 7.63 29.87 -1.41
CA CYS A 45 6.48 29.86 -2.31
C CYS A 45 5.24 30.54 -1.71
N VAL A 46 4.95 30.34 -0.42
CA VAL A 46 3.82 31.02 0.25
C VAL A 46 4.07 32.54 0.34
N GLN A 47 5.29 32.98 0.61
CA GLN A 47 5.63 34.41 0.62
C GLN A 47 5.48 35.06 -0.77
N LEU A 48 5.83 34.34 -1.84
CA LEU A 48 5.57 34.80 -3.21
C LEU A 48 4.07 34.95 -3.49
N LEU A 49 3.27 33.96 -3.10
CA LEU A 49 1.80 34.03 -3.22
C LEU A 49 1.20 35.18 -2.39
N ALA A 50 1.80 35.50 -1.25
CA ALA A 50 1.43 36.64 -0.42
C ALA A 50 1.92 37.99 -0.96
N GLY A 51 2.65 38.02 -2.09
CA GLY A 51 3.18 39.25 -2.69
C GLY A 51 4.36 39.86 -1.93
N ARG A 52 5.15 39.05 -1.20
CA ARG A 52 6.27 39.49 -0.34
C ARG A 52 7.61 38.92 -0.85
N PRO A 53 8.17 39.42 -1.97
CA PRO A 53 9.34 38.83 -2.63
C PRO A 53 10.62 38.88 -1.78
N GLU A 54 10.84 39.91 -0.97
CA GLU A 54 12.02 40.00 -0.10
C GLU A 54 12.00 38.97 1.02
N ALA A 55 10.81 38.66 1.54
CA ALA A 55 10.62 37.59 2.52
C ALA A 55 10.78 36.21 1.87
N ALA A 56 10.32 36.06 0.63
CA ALA A 56 10.52 34.85 -0.16
C ALA A 56 12.01 34.59 -0.42
N LEU A 57 12.78 35.62 -0.78
CA LEU A 57 14.22 35.52 -1.01
C LEU A 57 14.94 34.93 0.21
N ARG A 58 14.68 35.47 1.41
CA ARG A 58 15.27 34.96 2.66
C ARG A 58 14.90 33.50 2.94
N ALA A 59 13.70 33.07 2.55
CA ALA A 59 13.28 31.68 2.71
C ALA A 59 14.01 30.76 1.72
N PHE A 60 14.19 31.18 0.47
CA PHE A 60 14.96 30.43 -0.52
C PHE A 60 16.46 30.40 -0.23
N ASP A 61 17.04 31.44 0.37
CA ASP A 61 18.41 31.40 0.89
C ASP A 61 18.58 30.28 1.91
N LYS A 62 17.62 30.14 2.84
CA LYS A 62 17.60 29.03 3.80
C LYS A 62 17.43 27.68 3.10
N THR A 63 16.64 27.61 2.03
CA THR A 63 16.45 26.40 1.24
C THR A 63 17.76 25.89 0.67
N VAL A 64 18.50 26.73 -0.05
CA VAL A 64 19.76 26.33 -0.69
C VAL A 64 20.90 26.13 0.32
N ALA A 65 20.89 26.88 1.43
CA ALA A 65 21.85 26.67 2.51
C ALA A 65 21.67 25.31 3.19
N LYS A 66 20.44 24.79 3.27
CA LYS A 66 20.13 23.47 3.84
C LYS A 66 20.33 22.33 2.84
N ASP A 67 20.08 22.56 1.56
CA ASP A 67 20.31 21.58 0.49
C ASP A 67 20.94 22.28 -0.72
N ASN A 68 22.27 22.26 -0.76
CA ASN A 68 23.06 22.84 -1.83
C ASN A 68 22.95 22.05 -3.15
N SER A 69 22.22 20.94 -3.19
CA SER A 69 22.01 20.14 -4.41
C SER A 69 20.61 20.27 -4.99
N LEU A 70 19.74 21.06 -4.35
CA LEU A 70 18.35 21.22 -4.75
C LEU A 70 18.23 22.20 -5.93
N ALA A 71 18.33 21.69 -7.16
CA ALA A 71 18.26 22.50 -8.39
C ALA A 71 17.00 23.39 -8.46
N VAL A 72 15.83 22.88 -8.08
CA VAL A 72 14.58 23.68 -8.03
C VAL A 72 14.63 24.83 -7.02
N GLY A 73 15.41 24.69 -5.95
CA GLY A 73 15.62 25.74 -4.95
C GLY A 73 16.38 26.93 -5.56
N PHE A 74 17.48 26.67 -6.27
CA PHE A 74 18.20 27.70 -7.03
C PHE A 74 17.34 28.29 -8.14
N PHE A 75 16.61 27.47 -8.89
CA PHE A 75 15.73 27.95 -9.96
C PHE A 75 14.68 28.94 -9.45
N GLN A 76 14.01 28.63 -8.34
CA GLN A 76 13.03 29.55 -7.75
C GLN A 76 13.68 30.77 -7.10
N ARG A 77 14.85 30.63 -6.46
CA ARG A 77 15.57 31.80 -5.93
C ARG A 77 15.99 32.76 -7.06
N GLY A 78 16.47 32.23 -8.18
CA GLY A 78 16.78 33.01 -9.38
C GLY A 78 15.58 33.74 -9.94
N PHE A 79 14.39 33.13 -9.91
CA PHE A 79 13.13 33.81 -10.26
C PHE A 79 12.84 35.00 -9.32
N VAL A 80 13.01 34.83 -8.01
CA VAL A 80 12.82 35.92 -7.02
C VAL A 80 13.85 37.04 -7.23
N HIS A 81 15.11 36.70 -7.48
CA HIS A 81 16.13 37.70 -7.82
C HIS A 81 15.76 38.50 -9.06
N LEU A 82 15.22 37.84 -10.10
CA LEU A 82 14.78 38.51 -11.32
C LEU A 82 13.58 39.46 -11.06
N GLN A 83 12.65 39.07 -10.18
CA GLN A 83 11.55 39.94 -9.72
C GLN A 83 12.05 41.16 -8.94
N LEU A 84 13.15 41.02 -8.19
CA LEU A 84 13.79 42.07 -7.40
C LEU A 84 14.86 42.86 -8.19
N GLU A 85 14.94 42.67 -9.50
CA GLU A 85 15.91 43.33 -10.40
C GLU A 85 17.39 43.02 -10.10
N MET A 86 17.65 41.95 -9.35
CA MET A 86 18.98 41.42 -9.05
C MET A 86 19.44 40.44 -10.13
N TYR A 87 19.73 40.96 -11.32
CA TYR A 87 19.90 40.12 -12.52
C TYR A 87 21.18 39.27 -12.52
N GLU A 88 22.27 39.75 -11.93
CA GLU A 88 23.53 39.00 -11.87
C GLU A 88 23.43 37.80 -10.91
N GLU A 89 22.78 38.00 -9.77
CA GLU A 89 22.48 36.95 -8.79
C GLU A 89 21.50 35.93 -9.37
N ALA A 90 20.47 36.39 -10.09
CA ALA A 90 19.56 35.50 -10.81
C ALA A 90 20.30 34.62 -11.82
N LEU A 91 21.24 35.20 -12.58
CA LEU A 91 22.05 34.47 -13.56
C LEU A 91 22.93 33.41 -12.90
N SER A 92 23.57 33.77 -11.77
CA SER A 92 24.35 32.83 -10.95
C SER A 92 23.50 31.65 -10.47
N ASP A 93 22.29 31.92 -9.98
CA ASP A 93 21.35 30.90 -9.53
C ASP A 93 20.89 29.96 -10.65
N TYR A 94 20.62 30.48 -11.85
CA TYR A 94 20.27 29.63 -12.97
C TYR A 94 21.45 28.76 -13.43
N HIS A 95 22.68 29.27 -13.37
CA HIS A 95 23.86 28.45 -13.62
C HIS A 95 24.03 27.34 -12.58
N MET A 96 23.81 27.63 -11.31
CA MET A 96 23.83 26.62 -10.24
C MET A 96 22.72 25.58 -10.45
N ALA A 97 21.49 26.01 -10.73
CA ALA A 97 20.36 25.13 -11.03
C ALA A 97 20.69 24.19 -12.20
N PHE A 98 21.21 24.72 -13.31
CA PHE A 98 21.60 23.93 -14.48
C PHE A 98 22.73 22.95 -14.17
N SER A 99 23.75 23.37 -13.41
CA SER A 99 24.85 22.50 -12.96
C SER A 99 24.33 21.32 -12.13
N HIS A 100 23.38 21.58 -11.22
CA HIS A 100 22.78 20.56 -10.36
C HIS A 100 21.84 19.59 -11.10
N LEU A 101 21.42 19.90 -12.34
CA LEU A 101 20.79 18.90 -13.21
C LEU A 101 21.77 17.79 -13.64
N ARG A 102 23.08 18.02 -13.54
CA ARG A 102 24.14 17.01 -13.82
C ARG A 102 24.00 16.35 -15.18
N LYS A 103 23.73 17.15 -16.23
CA LYS A 103 23.51 16.68 -17.61
C LYS A 103 22.29 15.77 -17.79
N ASN A 104 21.34 15.77 -16.85
CA ASN A 104 20.03 15.19 -17.06
C ASN A 104 19.11 16.21 -17.75
N PRO A 105 18.26 15.78 -18.69
CA PRO A 105 17.34 16.68 -19.38
C PRO A 105 16.25 17.25 -18.44
N PHE A 106 15.98 16.57 -17.32
CA PHE A 106 15.06 17.02 -16.29
C PHE A 106 15.31 16.34 -14.94
N ILE A 107 14.74 16.90 -13.88
CA ILE A 107 14.57 16.24 -12.57
C ILE A 107 13.07 16.22 -12.23
N ASP A 108 12.53 15.03 -11.98
CA ASP A 108 11.17 14.85 -11.46
C ASP A 108 11.17 14.88 -9.92
N TYR A 109 10.56 15.92 -9.34
CA TYR A 109 10.49 16.10 -7.89
C TYR A 109 9.31 15.39 -7.22
N LYS A 110 8.51 14.62 -7.98
CA LYS A 110 7.34 13.89 -7.46
C LYS A 110 7.70 12.95 -6.33
N GLN A 111 8.87 12.30 -6.40
CA GLN A 111 9.37 11.40 -5.36
C GLN A 111 9.71 12.11 -4.04
N LEU A 112 10.06 13.40 -4.11
CA LEU A 112 10.36 14.24 -2.95
C LEU A 112 9.11 14.97 -2.41
N GLY A 113 7.98 14.85 -3.12
CA GLY A 113 6.68 15.37 -2.71
C GLY A 113 6.22 16.63 -3.44
N LEU A 114 6.94 17.12 -4.45
CA LEU A 114 6.55 18.27 -5.26
C LEU A 114 6.09 17.80 -6.65
N ARG A 115 4.90 18.21 -7.11
CA ARG A 115 4.37 17.80 -8.43
C ARG A 115 4.90 18.71 -9.53
N HIS A 116 6.22 18.74 -9.69
CA HIS A 116 6.88 19.54 -10.69
C HIS A 116 8.08 18.78 -11.27
N VAL A 117 8.22 18.86 -12.58
CA VAL A 117 9.38 18.38 -13.31
C VAL A 117 10.13 19.62 -13.78
N LEU A 118 11.36 19.80 -13.28
CA LEU A 118 12.22 20.90 -13.70
C LEU A 118 13.02 20.44 -14.91
N TYR A 119 12.80 21.08 -16.05
CA TYR A 119 13.54 20.75 -17.27
C TYR A 119 14.76 21.63 -17.48
N ALA A 120 15.81 21.06 -18.07
CA ALA A 120 17.03 21.79 -18.44
C ALA A 120 16.76 22.98 -19.37
N TRP A 121 15.82 22.82 -20.31
CA TRP A 121 15.44 23.90 -21.23
C TRP A 121 14.72 25.06 -20.51
N GLU A 122 13.99 24.81 -19.42
CA GLU A 122 13.33 25.86 -18.62
C GLU A 122 14.37 26.69 -17.87
N VAL A 123 15.39 26.06 -17.31
CA VAL A 123 16.51 26.75 -16.65
C VAL A 123 17.28 27.61 -17.66
N LEU A 124 17.59 27.07 -18.83
CA LEU A 124 18.29 27.80 -19.90
C LEU A 124 17.45 28.93 -20.48
N TYR A 125 16.14 28.74 -20.60
CA TYR A 125 15.21 29.81 -20.97
C TYR A 125 15.26 30.95 -19.94
N SER A 126 15.18 30.64 -18.65
CA SER A 126 15.25 31.65 -17.58
C SER A 126 16.63 32.32 -17.49
N THR A 127 17.70 31.59 -17.82
CA THR A 127 19.05 32.16 -18.01
C THR A 127 19.04 33.22 -19.11
N ALA A 128 18.44 32.90 -20.26
CA ALA A 128 18.30 33.86 -21.36
C ALA A 128 17.44 35.06 -20.97
N ALA A 129 16.38 34.86 -20.17
CA ALA A 129 15.55 35.95 -19.66
C ALA A 129 16.34 36.92 -18.77
N ALA A 130 17.19 36.40 -17.87
CA ALA A 130 18.09 37.22 -17.06
C ALA A 130 19.13 37.96 -17.93
N GLN A 131 19.72 37.29 -18.92
CA GLN A 131 20.67 37.90 -19.87
C GLN A 131 20.03 39.03 -20.69
N CYS A 132 18.77 38.89 -21.09
CA CYS A 132 18.04 39.96 -21.77
C CYS A 132 17.92 41.21 -20.88
N ARG A 133 17.66 41.04 -19.57
CA ARG A 133 17.61 42.17 -18.62
C ARG A 133 18.96 42.87 -18.47
N LEU A 134 20.05 42.11 -18.57
CA LEU A 134 21.42 42.62 -18.62
C LEU A 134 21.85 43.16 -19.99
N GLN A 135 20.96 43.19 -20.99
CA GLN A 135 21.24 43.57 -22.38
C GLN A 135 22.31 42.70 -23.08
N GLN A 136 22.54 41.48 -22.58
CA GLN A 136 23.46 40.48 -23.12
C GLN A 136 22.75 39.63 -24.19
N TRP A 137 22.38 40.26 -25.31
CA TRP A 137 21.52 39.66 -26.34
C TRP A 137 22.17 38.48 -27.07
N GLN A 138 23.50 38.50 -27.25
CA GLN A 138 24.22 37.41 -27.93
C GLN A 138 24.27 36.16 -27.05
N GLU A 139 24.54 36.37 -25.76
CA GLU A 139 24.57 35.33 -24.74
C GLU A 139 23.17 34.74 -24.50
N ALA A 140 22.14 35.59 -24.46
CA ALA A 140 20.74 35.16 -24.37
C ALA A 140 20.37 34.22 -25.52
N ARG A 141 20.76 34.57 -26.75
CA ARG A 141 20.55 33.71 -27.92
C ARG A 141 21.29 32.38 -27.80
N ALA A 142 22.57 32.42 -27.40
CA ALA A 142 23.36 31.21 -27.19
C ALA A 142 22.77 30.28 -26.11
N SER A 143 22.18 30.84 -25.05
CA SER A 143 21.47 30.08 -24.01
C SER A 143 20.21 29.41 -24.55
N LEU A 144 19.44 30.12 -25.40
CA LEU A 144 18.26 29.54 -26.06
C LEU A 144 18.63 28.46 -27.08
N ASP A 145 19.70 28.65 -27.86
CA ASP A 145 20.19 27.63 -28.80
C ASP A 145 20.61 26.35 -28.05
N LYS A 146 21.24 26.49 -26.88
CA LYS A 146 21.50 25.36 -25.97
C LYS A 146 20.20 24.72 -25.47
N ALA A 147 19.17 25.52 -25.17
CA ALA A 147 17.89 25.01 -24.68
C ALA A 147 17.19 24.11 -25.70
N VAL A 148 17.35 24.39 -27.00
CA VAL A 148 16.80 23.57 -28.10
C VAL A 148 17.41 22.16 -28.08
N VAL A 149 18.71 22.02 -27.78
CA VAL A 149 19.41 20.72 -27.75
C VAL A 149 18.87 19.79 -26.65
N TRP A 150 18.51 20.33 -25.49
CA TRP A 150 18.09 19.55 -24.31
C TRP A 150 16.64 19.09 -24.33
N ARG A 151 15.88 19.37 -25.40
CA ARG A 151 14.43 19.17 -25.44
C ARG A 151 14.04 17.88 -26.19
N PRO A 152 13.24 16.99 -25.58
CA PRO A 152 12.45 16.00 -26.32
C PRO A 152 11.15 16.65 -26.86
N GLU A 153 10.71 16.19 -28.03
CA GLU A 153 9.69 16.74 -28.94
C GLU A 153 8.42 17.36 -28.31
N GLY A 154 7.85 18.39 -28.97
CA GLY A 154 6.47 18.86 -28.73
C GLY A 154 6.28 20.28 -28.19
N ARG A 155 7.34 21.04 -27.87
CA ARG A 155 7.22 22.42 -27.33
C ARG A 155 7.94 23.50 -28.18
N THR A 156 8.40 23.16 -29.39
CA THR A 156 9.28 23.98 -30.27
C THR A 156 8.89 25.45 -30.33
N ALA A 157 7.61 25.71 -30.55
CA ALA A 157 7.04 27.06 -30.67
C ALA A 157 7.45 28.06 -29.57
N ILE A 158 7.56 27.64 -28.29
CA ILE A 158 7.91 28.56 -27.19
C ILE A 158 9.35 29.05 -27.33
N LEU A 159 10.28 28.16 -27.71
CA LEU A 159 11.69 28.52 -27.87
C LEU A 159 11.92 29.31 -29.16
N ASP A 160 11.20 28.96 -30.23
CA ASP A 160 11.27 29.70 -31.49
C ASP A 160 10.78 31.15 -31.31
N MET A 161 9.64 31.33 -30.61
CA MET A 161 9.14 32.65 -30.26
C MET A 161 10.10 33.41 -29.33
N ALA A 162 10.76 32.73 -28.41
CA ALA A 162 11.77 33.35 -27.55
C ALA A 162 12.99 33.82 -28.35
N LEU A 163 13.47 32.99 -29.29
CA LEU A 163 14.56 33.35 -30.19
C LEU A 163 14.22 34.57 -31.04
N GLU A 164 12.99 34.64 -31.57
CA GLU A 164 12.50 35.79 -32.32
C GLU A 164 12.45 37.06 -31.45
N ARG A 165 11.94 36.96 -30.22
CA ARG A 165 11.91 38.09 -29.27
C ARG A 165 13.31 38.60 -28.96
N VAL A 166 14.27 37.70 -28.69
CA VAL A 166 15.67 38.07 -28.43
C VAL A 166 16.31 38.74 -29.64
N GLN A 167 16.04 38.27 -30.86
CA GLN A 167 16.50 38.92 -32.10
C GLN A 167 15.99 40.35 -32.23
N ASN A 168 14.73 40.57 -31.87
CA ASN A 168 14.08 41.88 -31.86
C ASN A 168 14.40 42.73 -30.61
N ARG A 169 15.33 42.28 -29.75
CA ARG A 169 15.70 42.93 -28.48
C ARG A 169 14.53 43.17 -27.52
N LEU A 170 13.59 42.22 -27.50
CA LEU A 170 12.45 42.21 -26.58
C LEU A 170 12.74 41.30 -25.39
N PHE A 171 12.32 41.74 -24.20
CA PHE A 171 12.48 40.94 -22.98
C PHE A 171 11.64 39.66 -23.00
N LEU A 172 12.14 38.62 -22.34
CA LEU A 172 11.43 37.36 -22.12
C LEU A 172 10.71 37.38 -20.77
N GLU A 173 9.58 36.69 -20.71
CA GLU A 173 8.81 36.52 -19.48
C GLU A 173 9.43 35.39 -18.65
N PRO A 174 9.78 35.61 -17.38
CA PRO A 174 10.48 34.62 -16.57
C PRO A 174 9.60 33.39 -16.27
N MET A 175 10.20 32.20 -16.33
CA MET A 175 9.54 30.96 -15.91
C MET A 175 9.74 30.69 -14.43
N GLN A 176 8.72 30.12 -13.78
CA GLN A 176 8.75 29.71 -12.38
C GLN A 176 8.03 28.37 -12.20
N VAL A 177 8.24 27.75 -11.04
CA VAL A 177 7.41 26.60 -10.64
C VAL A 177 5.96 27.06 -10.54
N PRO A 178 4.98 26.27 -11.02
CA PRO A 178 3.58 26.65 -10.97
C PRO A 178 3.15 27.11 -9.57
N LEU A 179 2.40 28.21 -9.53
CA LEU A 179 1.86 28.76 -8.31
C LEU A 179 0.92 27.75 -7.64
N GLY A 180 1.06 27.58 -6.33
CA GLY A 180 0.27 26.62 -5.54
C GLY A 180 0.84 25.20 -5.49
N GLU A 181 1.95 24.92 -6.18
CA GLU A 181 2.67 23.65 -6.02
C GLU A 181 3.67 23.72 -4.86
N PHE A 182 3.55 22.76 -3.93
CA PHE A 182 4.35 22.68 -2.71
C PHE A 182 4.94 21.29 -2.54
N PHE A 183 6.07 21.19 -1.84
CA PHE A 183 6.54 19.92 -1.33
C PHE A 183 5.58 19.38 -0.26
N ARG A 184 5.16 18.13 -0.39
CA ARG A 184 4.24 17.47 0.53
C ARG A 184 4.88 16.27 1.22
N PRO A 185 4.52 15.99 2.48
CA PRO A 185 4.89 14.72 3.12
C PRO A 185 4.29 13.53 2.36
N ARG A 186 4.86 12.33 2.56
CA ARG A 186 4.36 11.15 1.84
C ARG A 186 2.97 10.79 2.35
N LYS A 187 2.07 10.41 1.43
CA LYS A 187 0.69 10.05 1.77
C LYS A 187 0.59 9.02 2.90
N LYS A 188 1.44 7.98 2.85
CA LYS A 188 1.50 6.92 3.88
C LYS A 188 1.86 7.46 5.27
N GLU A 189 2.73 8.47 5.35
CA GLU A 189 3.15 9.08 6.62
C GLU A 189 2.02 9.94 7.21
N VAL A 190 1.26 10.62 6.35
CA VAL A 190 0.08 11.40 6.75
C VAL A 190 -1.04 10.48 7.25
N GLU A 191 -1.32 9.39 6.55
CA GLU A 191 -2.34 8.38 6.95
C GLU A 191 -1.98 7.66 8.28
N GLN A 192 -0.73 7.74 8.72
CA GLN A 192 -0.27 7.22 10.02
C GLN A 192 -0.36 8.26 11.15
N LEU A 193 -0.66 9.54 10.85
CA LEU A 193 -0.86 10.55 11.88
C LEU A 193 -2.12 10.30 12.69
N ASP A 194 -3.16 9.75 12.06
CA ASP A 194 -4.42 9.39 12.70
C ASP A 194 -4.21 8.17 13.61
N SER A 195 -4.76 8.23 14.82
CA SER A 195 -4.76 7.09 15.73
C SER A 195 -5.63 5.98 15.12
N LYS A 196 -5.00 4.89 14.68
CA LYS A 196 -5.71 3.67 14.31
C LYS A 196 -6.02 2.89 15.58
N ASP A 197 -7.31 2.61 15.79
CA ASP A 197 -7.74 1.70 16.84
C ASP A 197 -7.50 0.26 16.36
N PHE A 198 -6.35 -0.29 16.73
CA PHE A 198 -5.96 -1.65 16.37
C PHE A 198 -6.61 -2.72 17.26
N LEU A 199 -7.15 -2.33 18.42
CA LEU A 199 -7.56 -3.27 19.47
C LEU A 199 -9.06 -3.28 19.72
N GLY A 200 -9.80 -2.30 19.19
CA GLY A 200 -11.18 -2.05 19.61
C GLY A 200 -11.24 -1.78 21.13
N LYS A 201 -12.45 -1.78 21.69
CA LYS A 201 -12.59 -1.76 23.16
C LYS A 201 -12.09 -3.10 23.72
N PRO A 202 -11.04 -3.14 24.54
CA PRO A 202 -10.52 -4.39 25.09
C PRO A 202 -11.59 -5.07 25.95
N LYS A 203 -12.01 -6.28 25.57
CA LYS A 203 -12.90 -7.13 26.36
C LYS A 203 -12.07 -8.20 27.05
N VAL A 204 -12.05 -8.17 28.38
CA VAL A 204 -11.50 -9.26 29.19
C VAL A 204 -12.55 -10.37 29.24
N ILE A 205 -12.18 -11.57 28.81
CA ILE A 205 -13.03 -12.75 28.95
C ILE A 205 -12.46 -13.65 30.05
N SER A 206 -13.36 -14.21 30.86
CA SER A 206 -13.06 -15.26 31.84
C SER A 206 -13.85 -16.48 31.46
N SER A 207 -13.20 -17.64 31.40
CA SER A 207 -13.87 -18.87 31.01
C SER A 207 -14.88 -19.31 32.07
N ILE A 208 -16.10 -19.60 31.63
CA ILE A 208 -17.16 -20.21 32.45
C ILE A 208 -17.08 -21.75 32.42
N ILE A 209 -16.12 -22.32 31.69
CA ILE A 209 -15.93 -23.75 31.54
C ILE A 209 -15.10 -24.25 32.74
N PRO A 210 -15.54 -25.30 33.45
CA PRO A 210 -14.77 -25.87 34.54
C PRO A 210 -13.40 -26.33 34.04
N ASN A 211 -12.34 -25.99 34.77
CA ASN A 211 -10.93 -26.29 34.50
C ASN A 211 -10.30 -25.59 33.27
N ASP A 212 -10.91 -24.54 32.71
CA ASP A 212 -10.22 -23.63 31.80
C ASP A 212 -9.61 -22.47 32.58
N GLU A 213 -8.28 -22.49 32.77
CA GLU A 213 -7.53 -21.48 33.52
C GLU A 213 -7.35 -20.15 32.75
N TYR A 214 -7.94 -20.02 31.56
CA TYR A 214 -7.75 -18.82 30.75
C TYR A 214 -8.50 -17.59 31.30
N ILE A 215 -7.71 -16.60 31.72
CA ILE A 215 -8.14 -15.24 32.05
C ILE A 215 -7.31 -14.28 31.19
N GLY A 216 -7.93 -13.58 30.24
CA GLY A 216 -7.19 -12.71 29.33
C GLY A 216 -8.02 -12.06 28.22
N PHE A 217 -7.33 -11.43 27.27
CA PHE A 217 -7.96 -10.85 26.08
C PHE A 217 -8.21 -11.94 25.04
N GLU A 218 -9.44 -12.05 24.54
CA GLU A 218 -9.87 -13.09 23.59
C GLU A 218 -8.87 -13.40 22.44
N PRO A 219 -8.18 -12.42 21.82
CA PRO A 219 -7.17 -12.68 20.79
C PRO A 219 -5.93 -13.47 21.26
N LEU A 220 -5.68 -13.55 22.58
CA LEU A 220 -4.49 -14.16 23.18
C LEU A 220 -4.76 -15.55 23.76
N ARG A 221 -5.94 -16.12 23.54
CA ARG A 221 -6.29 -17.45 24.07
C ARG A 221 -5.58 -18.54 23.24
N PRO A 222 -4.74 -19.39 23.86
CA PRO A 222 -4.08 -20.49 23.14
C PRO A 222 -5.12 -21.51 22.64
N GLN A 223 -5.20 -21.72 21.33
CA GLN A 223 -6.12 -22.71 20.74
C GLN A 223 -5.51 -24.11 20.81
N LYS A 224 -6.08 -25.02 21.62
CA LYS A 224 -5.74 -26.46 21.64
C LYS A 224 -6.80 -27.25 20.87
N GLN A 225 -6.43 -28.29 20.12
CA GLN A 225 -7.37 -29.20 19.46
C GLN A 225 -7.96 -30.22 20.46
N GLY A 226 -9.26 -30.52 20.35
CA GLY A 226 -9.92 -31.62 21.09
C GLY A 226 -11.20 -31.21 21.85
N PHE A 227 -11.76 -32.16 22.60
CA PHE A 227 -12.87 -31.92 23.54
C PHE A 227 -12.32 -31.72 24.96
N TYR A 228 -12.96 -30.86 25.76
CA TYR A 228 -12.54 -30.65 27.15
C TYR A 228 -12.94 -31.86 28.01
N GLU A 229 -11.96 -32.57 28.59
CA GLU A 229 -12.21 -33.55 29.65
C GLU A 229 -12.00 -32.91 31.04
N PRO A 230 -13.01 -32.90 31.92
CA PRO A 230 -12.83 -32.45 33.30
C PRO A 230 -11.78 -33.30 34.03
N SER A 231 -10.83 -32.67 34.71
CA SER A 231 -9.85 -33.35 35.56
C SER A 231 -10.54 -34.14 36.68
N ALA A 232 -9.93 -35.26 37.08
CA ALA A 232 -10.40 -36.07 38.20
C ALA A 232 -10.52 -35.27 39.52
N ASP A 233 -9.76 -34.18 39.66
CA ASP A 233 -9.76 -33.31 40.84
C ASP A 233 -10.95 -32.32 40.91
N ALA A 234 -11.67 -32.10 39.81
CA ALA A 234 -12.90 -31.29 39.76
C ALA A 234 -14.16 -32.10 40.11
N LEU A 235 -14.09 -33.43 40.12
CA LEU A 235 -15.17 -34.37 40.47
C LEU A 235 -15.33 -34.55 41.99
N ARG A 236 -14.88 -33.59 42.80
CA ARG A 236 -14.92 -33.68 44.27
C ARG A 236 -16.34 -33.67 44.84
N ASP A 237 -17.30 -33.07 44.12
CA ASP A 237 -18.72 -33.19 44.43
C ASP A 237 -19.30 -34.43 43.75
N SER A 238 -19.87 -35.34 44.54
CA SER A 238 -20.49 -36.60 44.12
C SER A 238 -21.65 -36.45 43.12
N GLU A 239 -22.05 -35.21 42.82
CA GLU A 239 -23.17 -34.87 41.94
C GLU A 239 -22.73 -34.29 40.59
N SER A 240 -21.45 -33.93 40.43
CA SER A 240 -20.90 -33.42 39.17
C SER A 240 -20.48 -34.58 38.24
N GLY A 241 -20.70 -34.46 36.94
CA GLY A 241 -20.34 -35.53 36.00
C GLY A 241 -21.18 -35.58 34.73
N TYR A 242 -20.95 -36.60 33.89
CA TYR A 242 -21.75 -36.84 32.70
C TYR A 242 -23.07 -37.51 33.07
N TYR A 243 -24.17 -36.96 32.56
CA TYR A 243 -25.53 -37.51 32.71
C TYR A 243 -26.16 -37.67 31.33
N ARG A 244 -26.97 -38.72 31.18
CA ARG A 244 -27.80 -38.93 29.99
C ARG A 244 -29.17 -38.28 30.20
N VAL A 245 -29.64 -37.58 29.18
CA VAL A 245 -30.94 -36.92 29.18
C VAL A 245 -32.02 -37.94 28.83
N LEU A 246 -33.00 -38.12 29.70
CA LEU A 246 -34.05 -39.14 29.58
C LEU A 246 -35.09 -38.80 28.51
N SER A 247 -35.40 -37.51 28.34
CA SER A 247 -36.42 -37.04 27.39
C SER A 247 -36.02 -35.71 26.76
N HIS A 248 -36.50 -35.45 25.54
CA HIS A 248 -36.28 -34.19 24.85
C HIS A 248 -36.68 -33.02 25.75
N TYR A 249 -35.76 -32.06 25.93
CA TYR A 249 -35.96 -30.91 26.79
C TYR A 249 -35.74 -29.62 26.01
N TYR A 250 -36.75 -28.74 26.09
CA TYR A 250 -36.74 -27.43 25.46
C TYR A 250 -36.71 -26.37 26.56
N PRO A 251 -35.57 -25.68 26.77
CA PRO A 251 -35.49 -24.61 27.75
C PRO A 251 -36.44 -23.48 27.37
N LYS A 252 -37.24 -22.98 28.33
CA LYS A 252 -38.20 -21.90 28.09
C LYS A 252 -37.54 -20.58 27.63
N ASP A 253 -36.25 -20.41 27.91
CA ASP A 253 -35.51 -19.16 27.68
C ASP A 253 -34.59 -19.20 26.43
N SER A 254 -34.58 -20.29 25.64
CA SER A 254 -33.73 -20.37 24.45
C SER A 254 -34.27 -21.35 23.41
N GLU A 255 -34.78 -20.84 22.28
CA GLU A 255 -35.33 -21.65 21.17
C GLU A 255 -34.26 -22.52 20.49
N ASN A 256 -32.98 -22.16 20.58
CA ASN A 256 -31.89 -22.83 19.87
C ASN A 256 -31.15 -23.90 20.69
N LEU A 257 -31.57 -24.17 21.93
CA LEU A 257 -30.83 -24.97 22.92
C LEU A 257 -31.57 -26.26 23.31
N ALA A 258 -32.31 -26.84 22.37
CA ALA A 258 -33.05 -28.06 22.60
C ALA A 258 -32.08 -29.23 22.84
N VAL A 259 -32.21 -29.88 23.99
CA VAL A 259 -31.41 -31.06 24.34
C VAL A 259 -32.21 -32.30 23.97
N LYS A 260 -31.66 -33.13 23.08
CA LYS A 260 -32.35 -34.33 22.60
C LYS A 260 -32.37 -35.41 23.68
N ALA A 261 -33.39 -36.28 23.64
CA ALA A 261 -33.38 -37.48 24.46
C ALA A 261 -32.15 -38.32 24.11
N SER A 262 -31.58 -39.01 25.09
CA SER A 262 -30.33 -39.77 25.04
C SER A 262 -29.04 -38.98 24.80
N SER A 263 -29.10 -37.64 24.66
CA SER A 263 -27.90 -36.80 24.66
C SER A 263 -27.17 -36.87 26.01
N LEU A 264 -25.85 -36.75 25.96
CA LEU A 264 -25.01 -36.61 27.14
C LEU A 264 -24.82 -35.12 27.46
N VAL A 265 -24.99 -34.77 28.73
CA VAL A 265 -24.71 -33.43 29.26
C VAL A 265 -23.73 -33.52 30.41
N PHE A 266 -22.90 -32.51 30.59
CA PHE A 266 -22.04 -32.43 31.76
C PHE A 266 -22.71 -31.58 32.83
N VAL A 267 -23.12 -32.20 33.93
CA VAL A 267 -23.75 -31.52 35.07
C VAL A 267 -22.66 -30.94 35.96
N LEU A 268 -22.73 -29.62 36.18
CA LEU A 268 -21.84 -28.87 37.04
C LEU A 268 -22.27 -28.97 38.49
N THR A 269 -23.55 -28.68 38.73
CA THR A 269 -24.16 -28.65 40.07
C THR A 269 -25.63 -29.02 39.98
N ARG A 270 -26.16 -29.68 41.02
CA ARG A 270 -27.59 -29.86 41.24
C ARG A 270 -28.04 -28.87 42.32
N GLY A 271 -29.01 -28.04 41.97
CA GLY A 271 -29.67 -27.16 42.91
C GLY A 271 -30.66 -27.95 43.76
N ALA A 272 -30.83 -27.50 45.02
CA ALA A 272 -31.85 -28.03 45.93
C ALA A 272 -33.29 -27.77 45.44
N ASP A 273 -33.44 -26.96 44.39
CA ASP A 273 -34.71 -26.63 43.72
C ASP A 273 -35.16 -27.69 42.69
N GLY A 274 -34.44 -28.81 42.59
CA GLY A 274 -34.76 -29.91 41.65
C GLY A 274 -34.25 -29.67 40.23
N TRP A 275 -33.42 -28.65 40.02
CA TRP A 275 -32.83 -28.30 38.73
C TRP A 275 -31.31 -28.50 38.74
N ALA A 276 -30.78 -28.99 37.63
CA ALA A 276 -29.36 -29.11 37.39
C ALA A 276 -28.87 -28.00 36.46
N THR A 277 -27.68 -27.51 36.74
CA THR A 277 -26.93 -26.66 35.82
C THR A 277 -26.00 -27.55 35.02
N ALA A 278 -26.22 -27.62 33.70
CA ALA A 278 -25.48 -28.52 32.81
C ALA A 278 -24.90 -27.78 31.60
N ILE A 279 -23.92 -28.40 30.95
CA ILE A 279 -23.35 -27.95 29.68
C ILE A 279 -23.68 -28.99 28.60
N HIS A 280 -24.20 -28.52 27.48
CA HIS A 280 -24.46 -29.27 26.25
C HIS A 280 -23.99 -28.42 25.06
N ASP A 281 -23.23 -29.00 24.12
CA ASP A 281 -22.69 -28.29 22.95
C ASP A 281 -22.01 -26.94 23.26
N GLY A 282 -21.30 -26.87 24.39
CA GLY A 282 -20.58 -25.66 24.83
C GLY A 282 -21.46 -24.55 25.41
N GLN A 283 -22.77 -24.79 25.53
CA GLN A 283 -23.72 -23.84 26.09
C GLN A 283 -24.23 -24.31 27.45
N LYS A 284 -24.31 -23.37 28.40
CA LYS A 284 -24.83 -23.62 29.75
C LYS A 284 -26.35 -23.57 29.73
N LEU A 285 -26.99 -24.58 30.32
CA LEU A 285 -28.43 -24.69 30.38
C LEU A 285 -28.91 -25.18 31.75
N ARG A 286 -30.15 -24.83 32.09
CA ARG A 286 -30.86 -25.38 33.25
C ARG A 286 -31.80 -26.47 32.79
N ILE A 287 -31.63 -27.67 33.33
CA ILE A 287 -32.44 -28.85 33.01
C ILE A 287 -32.94 -29.48 34.31
N PRO A 288 -34.20 -29.96 34.40
CA PRO A 288 -34.68 -30.62 35.61
C PRO A 288 -33.82 -31.84 35.93
N SER A 289 -33.42 -31.97 37.20
CA SER A 289 -32.60 -33.11 37.66
C SER A 289 -33.30 -34.46 37.47
N SER A 290 -34.64 -34.46 37.42
CA SER A 290 -35.48 -35.62 37.14
C SER A 290 -35.36 -36.16 35.71
N LEU A 291 -34.84 -35.37 34.78
CA LEU A 291 -34.60 -35.77 33.39
C LEU A 291 -33.18 -36.30 33.16
N LEU A 292 -32.39 -36.48 34.22
CA LEU A 292 -30.97 -36.80 34.14
C LEU A 292 -30.65 -38.09 34.90
N GLU A 293 -30.02 -39.03 34.20
CA GLU A 293 -29.46 -40.25 34.80
C GLU A 293 -27.93 -40.28 34.70
N PRO A 294 -27.20 -40.77 35.71
CA PRO A 294 -25.73 -40.85 35.65
C PRO A 294 -25.27 -41.71 34.45
N ALA A 295 -24.35 -41.19 33.65
CA ALA A 295 -23.84 -41.92 32.48
C ALA A 295 -22.90 -43.07 32.90
N SER A 296 -23.05 -44.24 32.29
CA SER A 296 -22.18 -45.39 32.55
C SER A 296 -20.79 -45.22 31.90
N LYS A 297 -19.81 -46.03 32.32
CA LYS A 297 -18.47 -46.04 31.67
C LYS A 297 -18.53 -46.41 30.18
N MET A 298 -19.52 -47.18 29.76
CA MET A 298 -19.71 -47.62 28.37
C MET A 298 -20.36 -46.53 27.50
N ASP A 299 -21.14 -45.63 28.12
CA ASP A 299 -21.70 -44.44 27.46
C ASP A 299 -20.62 -43.38 27.16
N LYS A 300 -19.56 -43.33 27.98
CA LYS A 300 -18.39 -42.45 27.77
C LYS A 300 -17.55 -42.82 26.53
N TRP A 301 -17.67 -44.04 25.99
CA TRP A 301 -16.91 -44.47 24.81
C TRP A 301 -17.64 -44.19 23.50
N LYS A 302 -18.90 -43.72 23.55
CA LYS A 302 -19.68 -43.27 22.38
C LYS A 302 -19.58 -41.76 22.14
N ILE A 303 -18.65 -41.07 22.81
CA ILE A 303 -18.44 -39.62 22.66
C ILE A 303 -17.80 -39.36 21.29
N SER A 304 -18.63 -39.11 20.27
CA SER A 304 -18.18 -38.43 19.04
C SER A 304 -18.10 -36.92 19.23
N ASP A 305 -18.85 -36.38 20.21
CA ASP A 305 -18.99 -34.94 20.46
C ASP A 305 -18.97 -34.68 21.98
N GLY A 306 -17.81 -34.27 22.51
CA GLY A 306 -17.74 -33.61 23.82
C GLY A 306 -18.18 -32.14 23.72
N ILE A 307 -17.93 -31.32 24.74
CA ILE A 307 -18.13 -29.86 24.63
C ILE A 307 -17.28 -29.34 23.46
N PRO A 308 -17.88 -28.92 22.34
CA PRO A 308 -17.12 -28.46 21.18
C PRO A 308 -16.33 -27.21 21.57
N LEU A 309 -15.10 -27.13 21.10
CA LEU A 309 -14.38 -25.87 21.08
C LEU A 309 -15.22 -24.85 20.29
N PRO A 310 -15.16 -23.55 20.62
CA PRO A 310 -15.70 -22.52 19.73
C PRO A 310 -15.14 -22.79 18.32
N PRO A 311 -15.97 -22.66 17.27
CA PRO A 311 -15.62 -23.12 15.94
C PRO A 311 -14.29 -22.49 15.52
N ALA A 312 -13.28 -23.33 15.33
CA ALA A 312 -12.15 -22.94 14.53
C ALA A 312 -12.71 -22.63 13.14
N GLN A 313 -12.41 -21.46 12.60
CA GLN A 313 -12.63 -21.12 11.19
C GLN A 313 -14.05 -20.65 10.83
N VAL A 314 -14.52 -19.59 11.49
CA VAL A 314 -15.36 -18.62 10.75
C VAL A 314 -14.38 -17.68 10.05
N PRO A 315 -14.35 -17.62 8.71
CA PRO A 315 -13.52 -16.65 8.01
C PRO A 315 -13.90 -15.23 8.49
N PRO A 316 -12.92 -14.31 8.61
CA PRO A 316 -13.19 -12.93 8.99
C PRO A 316 -14.23 -12.31 8.04
N SER A 317 -14.98 -11.32 8.53
CA SER A 317 -16.05 -10.69 7.75
C SER A 317 -15.56 -10.26 6.37
N ARG A 318 -16.29 -10.70 5.33
CA ARG A 318 -15.92 -10.46 3.93
C ARG A 318 -15.78 -8.97 3.63
N LEU A 319 -14.72 -8.60 2.91
CA LEU A 319 -14.54 -7.24 2.42
C LEU A 319 -15.64 -6.92 1.39
N HIS A 320 -16.38 -5.84 1.61
CA HIS A 320 -17.35 -5.33 0.64
C HIS A 320 -16.59 -4.73 -0.56
N MET A 321 -16.55 -5.44 -1.69
CA MET A 321 -16.16 -4.83 -2.96
C MET A 321 -17.21 -3.77 -3.34
N LYS A 322 -16.80 -2.50 -3.39
CA LYS A 322 -17.55 -1.49 -4.16
C LYS A 322 -17.46 -1.89 -5.63
N GLN A 323 -18.54 -2.48 -6.14
CA GLN A 323 -18.70 -2.63 -7.58
C GLN A 323 -18.67 -1.24 -8.22
N LYS A 324 -17.83 -1.08 -9.23
CA LYS A 324 -17.85 0.08 -10.13
C LYS A 324 -19.13 -0.05 -10.99
N PRO A 325 -19.94 1.01 -11.17
CA PRO A 325 -21.16 0.90 -11.96
C PRO A 325 -20.82 0.55 -13.41
N GLU A 326 -21.47 -0.47 -13.94
CA GLU A 326 -21.52 -0.77 -15.37
C GLU A 326 -22.29 0.33 -16.11
N SER A 327 -21.69 0.86 -17.17
CA SER A 327 -22.37 1.74 -18.12
C SER A 327 -23.32 0.92 -19.01
N PRO A 328 -24.51 1.44 -19.37
CA PRO A 328 -25.54 0.65 -20.02
C PRO A 328 -25.30 0.50 -21.54
N GLY A 329 -25.58 -0.71 -22.03
CA GLY A 329 -26.28 -0.98 -23.30
C GLY A 329 -25.65 -0.49 -24.60
N GLY A 330 -25.04 -1.42 -25.35
CA GLY A 330 -24.74 -1.26 -26.77
C GLY A 330 -24.91 -2.60 -27.48
N GLU A 331 -25.95 -2.68 -28.29
CA GLU A 331 -26.42 -3.86 -29.03
C GLU A 331 -25.39 -4.43 -30.01
N SER A 332 -25.47 -5.74 -30.20
CA SER A 332 -24.76 -6.53 -31.19
C SER A 332 -25.26 -6.30 -32.62
N ALA A 333 -24.35 -6.06 -33.58
CA ALA A 333 -24.52 -6.39 -35.00
C ALA A 333 -23.15 -6.47 -35.73
N PRO A 334 -23.03 -7.18 -36.87
CA PRO A 334 -21.91 -8.08 -37.16
C PRO A 334 -20.83 -7.52 -38.10
N ALA A 335 -19.78 -8.33 -38.22
CA ALA A 335 -18.60 -8.19 -39.07
C ALA A 335 -18.89 -7.85 -40.54
N ASN A 336 -18.01 -7.04 -41.14
CA ASN A 336 -17.65 -7.13 -42.55
C ASN A 336 -16.24 -6.56 -42.80
N ASP A 337 -15.54 -7.28 -43.70
CA ASP A 337 -14.22 -7.02 -44.29
C ASP A 337 -14.08 -5.64 -44.95
N ALA A 338 -12.85 -5.10 -44.94
CA ALA A 338 -12.03 -4.86 -46.15
C ALA A 338 -10.93 -3.79 -45.93
N GLY A 339 -9.67 -4.23 -46.01
CA GLY A 339 -8.56 -3.60 -46.75
C GLY A 339 -8.16 -2.15 -46.47
N ALA A 340 -6.92 -1.97 -45.97
CA ALA A 340 -5.89 -1.23 -46.70
C ALA A 340 -4.51 -1.42 -46.04
N GLN A 341 -3.67 -2.21 -46.71
CA GLN A 341 -2.22 -2.24 -46.55
C GLN A 341 -1.62 -0.92 -47.03
N THR A 342 -0.77 -0.30 -46.20
CA THR A 342 0.33 0.53 -46.69
C THR A 342 1.58 0.23 -45.86
N ASP A 343 2.56 -0.37 -46.53
CA ASP A 343 3.88 -0.72 -46.04
C ASP A 343 4.69 0.53 -45.62
N PHE A 344 5.28 0.47 -44.43
CA PHE A 344 6.51 1.19 -44.12
C PHE A 344 7.60 0.16 -43.77
N LYS A 345 8.57 0.03 -44.68
CA LYS A 345 9.75 -0.81 -44.55
C LYS A 345 10.70 -0.19 -43.52
N LEU A 346 10.82 -0.79 -42.33
CA LEU A 346 11.99 -0.65 -41.48
C LEU A 346 12.90 -1.85 -41.74
N GLN A 347 14.13 -1.59 -42.19
CA GLN A 347 15.17 -2.61 -42.28
C GLN A 347 15.47 -3.14 -40.88
N ALA A 348 14.96 -4.32 -40.56
CA ALA A 348 15.35 -5.06 -39.36
C ALA A 348 16.76 -5.61 -39.58
N PHE A 349 17.73 -5.16 -38.78
CA PHE A 349 18.92 -5.97 -38.52
C PHE A 349 18.43 -7.29 -37.91
N GLY A 350 18.79 -8.42 -38.55
CA GLY A 350 18.26 -9.74 -38.21
C GLY A 350 18.69 -10.17 -36.81
N TRP A 351 17.74 -10.23 -35.88
CA TRP A 351 17.96 -10.86 -34.57
C TRP A 351 17.51 -12.32 -34.67
N GLN A 352 18.47 -13.24 -34.58
CA GLN A 352 18.19 -14.67 -34.58
C GLN A 352 17.98 -15.14 -33.14
N ARG A 353 16.78 -15.63 -32.82
CA ARG A 353 16.44 -16.14 -31.48
C ARG A 353 16.70 -17.65 -31.43
N ALA A 354 17.46 -18.10 -30.43
CA ALA A 354 17.69 -19.51 -30.12
C ALA A 354 17.47 -19.74 -28.62
N ALA A 355 16.84 -20.86 -28.27
CA ALA A 355 16.66 -21.26 -26.88
C ALA A 355 17.98 -21.84 -26.33
N VAL A 356 18.34 -21.44 -25.11
CA VAL A 356 19.58 -21.85 -24.45
C VAL A 356 19.21 -22.61 -23.20
N SER A 357 19.65 -23.87 -23.10
CA SER A 357 19.31 -24.76 -21.98
C SER A 357 20.44 -24.97 -20.98
N GLY A 358 21.65 -24.46 -21.27
CA GLY A 358 22.81 -24.59 -20.39
C GLY A 358 24.05 -23.82 -20.87
N GLU A 359 25.11 -23.89 -20.07
CA GLU A 359 26.36 -23.12 -20.23
C GLU A 359 27.14 -23.47 -21.52
N ASP A 360 27.08 -24.74 -21.95
CA ASP A 360 27.72 -25.20 -23.19
C ASP A 360 27.10 -24.58 -24.46
N ASP A 361 25.80 -24.26 -24.42
CA ASP A 361 25.08 -23.62 -25.53
C ASP A 361 25.48 -22.13 -25.64
N LEU A 362 25.68 -21.46 -24.49
CA LEU A 362 26.18 -20.08 -24.43
C LEU A 362 27.59 -19.97 -25.00
N GLY A 363 28.47 -20.92 -24.67
CA GLY A 363 29.85 -20.94 -25.17
C GLY A 363 29.92 -21.04 -26.69
N LYS A 364 29.06 -21.86 -27.31
CA LYS A 364 28.98 -21.98 -28.78
C LYS A 364 28.43 -20.72 -29.44
N MET A 365 27.41 -20.09 -28.85
CA MET A 365 26.84 -18.85 -29.37
C MET A 365 27.82 -17.67 -29.26
N TRP A 366 28.61 -17.61 -28.18
CA TRP A 366 29.64 -16.59 -27.99
C TRP A 366 30.74 -16.66 -29.05
N GLN A 367 31.16 -17.87 -29.43
CA GLN A 367 32.19 -18.11 -30.47
C GLN A 367 31.73 -17.71 -31.88
N GLN A 368 30.43 -17.54 -32.11
CA GLN A 368 29.85 -17.25 -33.44
C GLN A 368 29.54 -15.75 -33.66
N LEU A 369 29.74 -14.90 -32.65
CA LEU A 369 29.44 -13.46 -32.73
C LEU A 369 30.67 -12.66 -33.15
N THR A 370 30.53 -11.84 -34.20
CA THR A 370 31.60 -10.96 -34.69
C THR A 370 31.64 -9.60 -34.00
N ASP A 371 30.53 -9.12 -33.43
CA ASP A 371 30.39 -7.76 -32.86
C ASP A 371 30.26 -7.72 -31.33
N GLY A 372 30.65 -8.80 -30.63
CA GLY A 372 30.97 -8.75 -29.20
C GLY A 372 29.83 -8.51 -28.20
N GLY A 373 28.56 -8.71 -28.60
CA GLY A 373 27.41 -8.55 -27.70
C GLY A 373 26.44 -9.73 -27.78
N LEU A 374 26.12 -10.34 -26.63
CA LEU A 374 25.04 -11.32 -26.47
C LEU A 374 24.02 -10.75 -25.47
N THR A 375 22.75 -10.63 -25.88
CA THR A 375 21.66 -10.22 -24.98
C THR A 375 20.84 -11.43 -24.60
N LEU A 376 20.85 -11.80 -23.32
CA LEU A 376 20.07 -12.90 -22.77
C LEU A 376 18.72 -12.38 -22.24
N CYS A 377 17.64 -12.93 -22.77
CA CYS A 377 16.28 -12.66 -22.30
C CYS A 377 15.73 -13.94 -21.66
N CYS A 378 15.57 -13.96 -20.34
CA CYS A 378 14.87 -15.05 -19.67
C CYS A 378 13.37 -14.89 -19.90
N GLN A 379 12.73 -15.90 -20.50
CA GLN A 379 11.28 -16.06 -20.48
C GLN A 379 10.94 -17.05 -19.36
N ASP A 380 10.37 -16.55 -18.26
CA ASP A 380 9.70 -17.39 -17.28
C ASP A 380 8.45 -17.97 -17.93
N SER A 381 8.47 -19.26 -18.21
CA SER A 381 7.39 -19.96 -18.92
C SER A 381 6.11 -20.16 -18.09
N ASP A 382 6.06 -19.70 -16.83
CA ASP A 382 4.90 -19.91 -15.95
C ASP A 382 4.29 -18.60 -15.40
N SER A 383 4.02 -17.63 -16.27
CA SER A 383 3.38 -16.36 -15.87
C SER A 383 1.95 -16.23 -16.43
N HIS A 384 0.97 -16.84 -15.76
CA HIS A 384 -0.45 -16.68 -16.11
C HIS A 384 -1.10 -15.37 -15.62
N SER A 385 -0.38 -14.34 -15.15
CA SER A 385 -1.02 -13.06 -14.80
C SER A 385 -0.14 -11.80 -14.80
N GLY A 386 1.12 -11.86 -15.27
CA GLY A 386 1.98 -10.67 -15.36
C GLY A 386 2.29 -9.97 -14.03
N ARG A 387 2.01 -10.61 -12.89
CA ARG A 387 2.31 -10.12 -11.54
C ARG A 387 3.40 -10.99 -10.89
N PRO A 388 4.40 -10.39 -10.22
CA PRO A 388 5.45 -11.16 -9.54
C PRO A 388 4.88 -11.91 -8.33
N VAL A 389 5.30 -13.17 -8.14
CA VAL A 389 5.00 -13.96 -6.93
C VAL A 389 5.90 -13.49 -5.78
N LEU A 390 5.32 -13.06 -4.67
CA LEU A 390 6.04 -12.54 -3.50
C LEU A 390 6.65 -13.67 -2.66
N TYR A 391 5.87 -14.70 -2.35
CA TYR A 391 6.28 -15.89 -1.62
C TYR A 391 5.24 -17.01 -1.80
N ARG A 392 5.58 -18.23 -1.37
CA ARG A 392 4.69 -19.40 -1.42
C ARG A 392 4.18 -19.79 -0.03
N MET A 393 2.94 -20.27 0.01
CA MET A 393 2.32 -20.82 1.21
C MET A 393 1.72 -22.20 0.92
N LEU A 394 1.65 -23.05 1.94
CA LEU A 394 0.98 -24.34 1.88
C LEU A 394 -0.40 -24.22 2.55
N ALA A 395 -1.45 -24.63 1.87
CA ALA A 395 -2.80 -24.67 2.40
C ALA A 395 -2.90 -25.70 3.54
N GLN A 396 -3.19 -25.23 4.75
CA GLN A 396 -3.43 -26.09 5.93
C GLN A 396 -4.85 -26.63 5.97
N HIS A 397 -5.78 -25.92 5.32
CA HIS A 397 -7.20 -26.22 5.23
C HIS A 397 -7.72 -25.96 3.83
N SER A 398 -8.77 -26.66 3.41
CA SER A 398 -9.47 -26.37 2.17
C SER A 398 -10.33 -25.11 2.36
N TYR A 399 -10.38 -24.25 1.34
CA TYR A 399 -11.21 -23.06 1.32
C TYR A 399 -12.13 -23.10 0.09
N LEU A 400 -13.44 -23.14 0.35
CA LEU A 400 -14.47 -23.05 -0.68
C LEU A 400 -14.78 -21.58 -0.92
N ALA A 401 -14.83 -21.16 -2.18
CA ALA A 401 -15.15 -19.78 -2.54
C ALA A 401 -16.54 -19.38 -2.00
N GLN A 402 -16.59 -18.34 -1.18
CA GLN A 402 -17.82 -17.86 -0.55
C GLN A 402 -18.48 -16.71 -1.34
N GLY A 403 -17.78 -16.18 -2.36
CA GLY A 403 -18.36 -15.27 -3.32
C GLY A 403 -17.42 -14.94 -4.48
N PRO A 404 -17.83 -14.02 -5.38
CA PRO A 404 -17.04 -13.66 -6.56
C PRO A 404 -15.70 -13.02 -6.15
N GLY A 405 -14.61 -13.52 -6.72
CA GLY A 405 -13.23 -13.05 -6.46
C GLY A 405 -12.46 -13.84 -5.40
N ASP A 406 -13.09 -14.83 -4.76
CA ASP A 406 -12.44 -15.72 -3.80
C ASP A 406 -11.60 -16.80 -4.51
N LEU A 407 -10.44 -17.13 -3.96
CA LEU A 407 -9.59 -18.22 -4.45
C LEU A 407 -9.96 -19.54 -3.77
N GLU A 408 -10.55 -20.47 -4.52
CA GLU A 408 -10.83 -21.83 -4.03
C GLU A 408 -9.60 -22.74 -4.12
N PHE A 409 -9.31 -23.48 -3.04
CA PHE A 409 -8.19 -24.43 -2.97
C PHE A 409 -8.44 -25.54 -1.93
N SER A 410 -7.69 -26.63 -2.04
CA SER A 410 -7.74 -27.78 -1.12
C SER A 410 -6.58 -27.78 -0.15
N LYS A 411 -6.77 -28.39 1.02
CA LYS A 411 -5.68 -28.66 1.97
C LYS A 411 -4.54 -29.41 1.26
N GLY A 412 -3.31 -28.90 1.42
CA GLY A 412 -2.10 -29.43 0.80
C GLY A 412 -1.70 -28.72 -0.50
N ASP A 413 -2.55 -27.85 -1.05
CA ASP A 413 -2.21 -27.06 -2.23
C ASP A 413 -1.13 -26.01 -1.93
N VAL A 414 -0.27 -25.75 -2.90
CA VAL A 414 0.71 -24.67 -2.85
C VAL A 414 0.08 -23.42 -3.47
N LEU A 415 0.11 -22.33 -2.71
CA LEU A 415 -0.47 -21.05 -3.08
C LEU A 415 0.66 -20.05 -3.37
N ASP A 416 0.66 -19.49 -4.58
CA ASP A 416 1.56 -18.40 -4.96
C ASP A 416 0.94 -17.07 -4.51
N ILE A 417 1.59 -16.36 -3.58
CA ILE A 417 1.07 -15.12 -3.03
C ILE A 417 1.47 -13.94 -3.91
N LEU A 418 0.48 -13.15 -4.34
CA LEU A 418 0.67 -12.03 -5.26
C LEU A 418 0.62 -10.67 -4.55
N SER A 419 -0.23 -10.53 -3.53
CA SER A 419 -0.32 -9.30 -2.74
C SER A 419 -0.96 -9.55 -1.37
N GLU A 420 -0.66 -8.68 -0.41
CA GLU A 420 -1.38 -8.62 0.87
C GLU A 420 -2.54 -7.63 0.74
N VAL A 421 -3.77 -8.09 0.90
CA VAL A 421 -4.98 -7.25 0.77
C VAL A 421 -5.19 -6.45 2.06
N ASN A 422 -5.07 -7.13 3.21
CA ASN A 422 -5.01 -6.54 4.55
C ASN A 422 -4.35 -7.53 5.53
N GLU A 423 -4.48 -7.32 6.84
CA GLU A 423 -3.87 -8.20 7.85
C GLU A 423 -4.42 -9.64 7.83
N ASP A 424 -5.65 -9.80 7.37
CA ASP A 424 -6.41 -11.07 7.44
C ASP A 424 -6.59 -11.76 6.08
N TRP A 425 -6.39 -11.07 4.96
CA TRP A 425 -6.66 -11.54 3.60
C TRP A 425 -5.45 -11.39 2.68
N LEU A 426 -5.18 -12.44 1.91
CA LEU A 426 -4.15 -12.48 0.88
C LEU A 426 -4.78 -12.65 -0.50
N GLU A 427 -4.14 -12.08 -1.51
CA GLU A 427 -4.41 -12.39 -2.91
C GLU A 427 -3.37 -13.42 -3.37
N GLY A 428 -3.84 -14.54 -3.92
CA GLY A 428 -2.96 -15.59 -4.39
C GLY A 428 -3.46 -16.28 -5.65
N CYS A 429 -2.62 -17.17 -6.16
CA CYS A 429 -2.88 -18.00 -7.32
C CYS A 429 -2.74 -19.48 -6.94
N CYS A 430 -3.71 -20.29 -7.37
CA CYS A 430 -3.66 -21.74 -7.25
C CYS A 430 -4.29 -22.36 -8.50
N ASN A 431 -3.62 -23.33 -9.13
CA ASN A 431 -4.10 -24.05 -10.32
C ASN A 431 -4.60 -23.13 -11.45
N GLY A 432 -3.90 -22.01 -11.68
CA GLY A 432 -4.22 -21.03 -12.73
C GLY A 432 -5.40 -20.10 -12.41
N LYS A 433 -6.03 -20.21 -11.23
CA LYS A 433 -7.05 -19.27 -10.75
C LYS A 433 -6.43 -18.28 -9.78
N THR A 434 -6.85 -17.01 -9.86
CA THR A 434 -6.42 -15.95 -8.94
C THR A 434 -7.62 -15.41 -8.17
N GLY A 435 -7.43 -15.19 -6.88
CA GLY A 435 -8.46 -14.64 -6.01
C GLY A 435 -7.94 -14.35 -4.60
N ILE A 436 -8.82 -13.89 -3.74
CA ILE A 436 -8.51 -13.59 -2.34
C ILE A 436 -8.90 -14.75 -1.42
N PHE A 437 -8.16 -14.92 -0.33
CA PHE A 437 -8.48 -15.90 0.70
C PHE A 437 -7.95 -15.47 2.08
N PRO A 438 -8.50 -15.99 3.18
CA PRO A 438 -8.04 -15.63 4.52
C PRO A 438 -6.65 -16.21 4.81
N LYS A 439 -5.75 -15.36 5.31
CA LYS A 439 -4.34 -15.70 5.61
C LYS A 439 -4.20 -16.90 6.54
N CYS A 440 -5.14 -17.10 7.46
CA CYS A 440 -5.14 -18.20 8.43
C CYS A 440 -5.36 -19.60 7.84
N PHE A 441 -5.71 -19.72 6.55
CA PHE A 441 -5.92 -21.01 5.89
C PHE A 441 -4.63 -21.62 5.33
N ALA A 442 -3.54 -20.87 5.30
CA ALA A 442 -2.27 -21.31 4.76
C ALA A 442 -1.10 -20.89 5.67
N THR A 443 0.03 -21.58 5.55
CA THR A 443 1.26 -21.25 6.28
C THR A 443 2.43 -21.11 5.32
N GLN A 444 3.33 -20.17 5.60
CA GLN A 444 4.53 -19.99 4.79
C GLN A 444 5.41 -21.25 4.85
N THR A 445 5.82 -21.75 3.68
CA THR A 445 6.76 -22.88 3.61
C THR A 445 8.16 -22.37 3.92
N SER A 446 8.69 -22.70 5.10
CA SER A 446 10.09 -22.42 5.44
C SER A 446 11.03 -23.35 4.66
N GLY A 447 11.44 -22.92 3.47
CA GLY A 447 12.46 -23.60 2.67
C GLY A 447 13.86 -23.08 2.99
N GLY A 448 14.50 -23.69 3.98
CA GLY A 448 15.95 -23.58 4.16
C GLY A 448 16.65 -24.75 3.47
N ALA A 449 17.35 -24.49 2.37
CA ALA A 449 18.49 -25.29 1.91
C ALA A 449 19.36 -24.43 0.97
N ALA A 450 20.66 -24.52 1.18
CA ALA A 450 21.72 -23.70 0.62
C ALA A 450 21.92 -23.89 -0.89
N PHE A 451 22.33 -22.82 -1.56
CA PHE A 451 23.24 -22.90 -2.69
C PHE A 451 24.47 -22.07 -2.33
N LEU A 452 25.58 -22.79 -2.13
CA LEU A 452 26.94 -22.26 -2.22
C LEU A 452 27.29 -22.00 -3.69
#